data_AF-A0A6V7GUU9-F1
#
_entry.id   AF-A0A6V7GUU9-F1
#
_cell.length_a   1.000
_cell.length_b   1.000
_cell.length_c   1.000
_cell.angle_alpha   90.00
_cell.angle_beta   90.00
_cell.angle_gamma   90.00
#
_symmetry.space_group_name_H-M   'P 1'
#
loop_
_entity.id
_entity.type
_entity.pdbx_description
1 polymer ?
#
loop_
_entity_poly.entity_id
_entity_poly.type
_entity_poly.pdbx_seq_one_letter_code
_entity_poly.pdbx_strand_id
1 'polypeptide(L)'
;KKFAEYKNALNLANGMPNETTFPFEEISVTYRGGTKIKLTGEELSWSLQYGPSRGYLPLLKKMREFQEHWHKPIHNDWDIVLTCGSMEGCSKVLEMVLEI
;
A
#
# COMPACT_ATOMS: atom_id res chain seq x y z
N LYS A 1 -17.46 -5.77 3.47
CA LYS A 1 -18.65 -5.02 2.98
C LYS A 1 -18.15 -3.91 2.05
N LYS A 2 -18.44 -3.98 0.75
CA LYS A 2 -18.17 -2.89 -0.19
C LYS A 2 -19.32 -1.89 -0.10
N PHE A 3 -19.05 -0.68 0.39
CA PHE A 3 -20.09 0.33 0.60
C PHE A 3 -20.32 1.27 -0.59
N ALA A 4 -19.59 1.09 -1.70
CA ALA A 4 -19.72 1.94 -2.89
C ALA A 4 -19.64 1.10 -4.18
N GLU A 5 -20.73 0.44 -4.56
CA GLU A 5 -20.86 -0.25 -5.87
C GLU A 5 -21.91 0.42 -6.78
N TYR A 6 -22.42 1.60 -6.42
CA TYR A 6 -23.36 2.35 -7.26
C TYR A 6 -22.65 3.53 -7.91
N LYS A 7 -22.72 3.59 -9.25
CA LYS A 7 -22.26 4.71 -10.07
C LYS A 7 -23.02 5.96 -9.60
N ASN A 8 -22.31 6.94 -9.03
CA ASN A 8 -22.81 8.19 -8.40
C ASN A 8 -23.25 8.11 -6.93
N ALA A 9 -22.94 7.04 -6.20
CA ALA A 9 -23.11 7.06 -4.75
C ALA A 9 -22.20 8.13 -4.12
N LEU A 10 -22.79 8.99 -3.29
CA LEU A 10 -22.02 9.90 -2.43
C LEU A 10 -21.55 9.14 -1.19
N ASN A 11 -20.24 9.15 -0.94
CA ASN A 11 -19.68 8.52 0.25
C ASN A 11 -19.64 9.53 1.41
N LEU A 12 -20.55 9.35 2.37
CA LEU A 12 -20.59 10.11 3.63
C LEU A 12 -20.14 9.29 4.84
N ALA A 13 -19.55 8.11 4.61
CA ALA A 13 -19.25 7.14 5.67
C ALA A 13 -17.86 7.31 6.28
N ASN A 14 -16.86 7.63 5.45
CA ASN A 14 -15.46 7.66 5.86
C ASN A 14 -14.93 9.10 5.93
N GLY A 15 -14.03 9.37 6.89
CA GLY A 15 -13.31 10.64 7.00
C GLY A 15 -12.10 10.73 6.06
N MET A 16 -12.28 10.44 4.77
CA MET A 16 -11.21 10.57 3.76
C MET A 16 -11.19 12.01 3.23
N PRO A 17 -10.09 12.77 3.40
CA PRO A 17 -9.98 14.11 2.85
C PRO A 17 -10.09 14.11 1.33
N ASN A 18 -10.61 15.20 0.75
CA ASN A 18 -10.65 15.37 -0.70
C ASN A 18 -9.22 15.59 -1.24
N GLU A 19 -8.86 14.90 -2.32
CA GLU A 19 -7.53 15.00 -2.94
C GLU A 19 -7.13 16.42 -3.35
N THR A 20 -8.10 17.30 -3.67
CA THR A 20 -7.83 18.71 -3.99
C THR A 20 -7.33 19.52 -2.79
N THR A 21 -7.41 18.96 -1.58
CA THR A 21 -6.89 19.59 -0.36
C THR A 21 -5.45 19.20 -0.06
N PHE A 22 -4.87 18.26 -0.80
CA PHE A 22 -3.47 17.85 -0.61
C PHE A 22 -2.52 18.95 -1.13
N PRO A 23 -1.48 19.35 -0.36
CA PRO A 23 -0.66 20.52 -0.71
C PRO A 23 0.48 20.21 -1.69
N PHE A 24 0.39 19.12 -2.47
CA PHE A 24 1.44 18.67 -3.37
C PHE A 24 0.89 18.43 -4.78
N GLU A 25 1.41 19.15 -5.76
CA GLU A 25 1.09 18.95 -7.18
C GLU A 25 1.93 17.82 -7.80
N GLU A 26 3.14 17.60 -7.28
CA GLU A 26 4.13 16.72 -7.88
C GLU A 26 5.17 16.23 -6.87
N ILE A 27 5.61 14.97 -7.03
CA ILE A 27 6.84 14.46 -6.42
C ILE A 27 7.74 13.91 -7.53
N SER A 28 8.99 14.39 -7.59
CA SER A 28 9.98 13.98 -8.59
C SER A 28 11.22 13.37 -7.93
N VAL A 29 11.62 12.18 -8.38
CA VAL A 29 12.78 11.43 -7.88
C VAL A 29 13.78 11.22 -9.01
N THR A 30 15.03 11.62 -8.79
CA THR A 30 16.14 11.36 -9.72
C THR A 30 17.07 10.31 -9.12
N TYR A 31 17.21 9.18 -9.80
CA TYR A 31 18.07 8.08 -9.39
C TYR A 31 19.50 8.31 -9.88
N ARG A 32 20.47 7.72 -9.17
CA ARG A 32 21.84 7.58 -9.70
C ARG A 32 21.75 6.74 -10.99
N GLY A 33 22.31 7.26 -12.08
CA GLY A 33 22.12 6.70 -13.43
C GLY A 33 21.19 7.51 -14.33
N GLY A 34 20.60 8.61 -13.81
CA GLY A 34 19.88 9.58 -14.62
C GLY A 34 18.39 9.28 -14.84
N THR A 35 17.90 8.12 -14.38
CA THR A 35 16.48 7.79 -14.38
C THR A 35 15.71 8.80 -13.54
N LYS A 36 14.63 9.36 -14.10
CA LYS A 36 13.73 10.29 -13.43
C LYS A 36 12.34 9.68 -13.35
N ILE A 37 11.77 9.67 -12.15
CA ILE A 37 10.39 9.25 -11.90
C ILE A 37 9.61 10.47 -11.40
N LYS A 38 8.40 10.62 -11.90
CA LYS A 38 7.51 11.74 -11.61
C LYS A 38 6.14 11.18 -11.20
N LEU A 39 5.66 11.57 -10.02
CA LEU A 39 4.32 11.25 -9.52
C LEU A 39 3.46 12.51 -9.58
N THR A 40 2.33 12.43 -10.28
CA THR A 40 1.39 13.55 -10.47
C THR A 40 -0.04 13.04 -10.60
N GLY A 41 -1.03 13.92 -10.40
CA GLY A 41 -2.43 13.60 -10.62
C GLY A 41 -2.90 12.42 -9.77
N GLU A 42 -3.67 11.50 -10.37
CA GLU A 42 -4.28 10.37 -9.67
C GLU A 42 -3.25 9.49 -8.92
N GLU A 43 -2.06 9.25 -9.49
CA GLU A 43 -1.02 8.44 -8.82
C GLU A 43 -0.53 9.10 -7.53
N LEU A 44 -0.39 10.43 -7.54
CA LEU A 44 -0.02 11.19 -6.35
C LEU A 44 -1.18 11.25 -5.35
N SER A 45 -2.41 11.48 -5.81
CA SER A 45 -3.61 11.46 -4.97
C SER A 45 -3.75 10.15 -4.20
N TRP A 46 -3.63 9.00 -4.89
CA TRP A 46 -3.69 7.68 -4.25
C TRP A 46 -2.56 7.46 -3.24
N SER A 47 -1.38 8.00 -3.51
CA SER A 47 -0.21 7.86 -2.64
C SER A 47 -0.34 8.67 -1.34
N LEU A 48 -1.07 9.79 -1.39
CA LEU A 48 -1.30 10.68 -0.24
C LEU A 48 -2.57 10.34 0.54
N GLN A 49 -3.46 9.53 -0.04
CA GLN A 49 -4.72 9.13 0.57
C GLN A 49 -4.56 7.93 1.51
N TYR A 50 -5.50 7.78 2.46
CA TYR A 50 -5.63 6.57 3.26
C TYR A 50 -5.75 5.32 2.37
N GLY A 51 -4.88 4.35 2.65
CA GLY A 51 -4.86 3.06 1.97
C GLY A 51 -5.25 1.89 2.89
N PRO A 52 -5.33 0.68 2.34
CA PRO A 52 -5.50 -0.53 3.14
C PRO A 52 -4.37 -0.69 4.15
N SER A 53 -4.69 -1.10 5.37
CA SER A 53 -3.70 -1.33 6.45
C SER A 53 -2.65 -2.38 6.08
N ARG A 54 -2.96 -3.30 5.15
CA ARG A 54 -1.99 -4.28 4.62
C ARG A 54 -0.93 -3.70 3.69
N GLY A 55 -1.16 -2.49 3.16
CA GLY A 55 -0.28 -1.81 2.21
C GLY A 55 -0.93 -1.50 0.86
N TYR A 56 -0.20 -0.73 0.05
CA TYR A 56 -0.61 -0.30 -1.29
C TYR A 56 -0.75 -1.50 -2.25
N LEU A 57 -1.90 -1.63 -2.92
CA LEU A 57 -2.26 -2.84 -3.66
C LEU A 57 -1.31 -3.20 -4.81
N PRO A 58 -0.88 -2.25 -5.67
CA PRO A 58 0.12 -2.54 -6.71
C PRO A 58 1.46 -2.99 -6.15
N LEU A 59 1.90 -2.40 -5.02
CA LEU A 59 3.14 -2.81 -4.38
C LEU A 59 3.02 -4.23 -3.80
N LEU A 60 1.91 -4.55 -3.13
CA LEU A 60 1.64 -5.92 -2.66
C LEU A 60 1.65 -6.95 -3.79
N LYS A 61 1.04 -6.62 -4.94
CA LYS A 61 1.11 -7.49 -6.12
C LYS A 61 2.57 -7.72 -6.52
N LYS A 62 3.38 -6.66 -6.59
CA LYS A 62 4.78 -6.78 -6.99
C LYS A 62 5.61 -7.59 -6.00
N MET A 63 5.36 -7.42 -4.71
CA MET A 63 6.03 -8.21 -3.67
C MET A 63 5.67 -9.70 -3.75
N ARG A 64 4.41 -10.04 -4.10
CA ARG A 64 4.02 -11.45 -4.31
C ARG A 64 4.77 -12.06 -5.48
N GLU A 65 4.88 -11.34 -6.60
CA GLU A 65 5.66 -11.79 -7.75
C GLU A 65 7.13 -12.05 -7.36
N PHE A 66 7.73 -11.20 -6.53
CA PHE A 66 9.10 -11.40 -6.04
C PHE A 66 9.23 -12.59 -5.10
N GLN A 67 8.28 -12.77 -4.18
CA GLN A 67 8.25 -13.94 -3.30
C GLN A 67 8.13 -15.23 -4.11
N GLU A 68 7.24 -15.28 -5.11
CA GLU A 68 7.08 -16.43 -5.99
C GLU A 68 8.34 -16.71 -6.83
N HIS A 69 9.01 -15.67 -7.30
CA HIS A 69 10.18 -15.83 -8.15
C HIS A 69 11.40 -16.37 -7.38
N TRP A 70 11.70 -15.81 -6.21
CA TRP A 70 12.93 -16.16 -5.46
C TRP A 70 12.71 -17.22 -4.38
N HIS A 71 11.54 -17.24 -3.75
CA HIS A 71 11.27 -18.00 -2.53
C HIS A 71 9.86 -18.59 -2.54
N LYS A 72 9.48 -19.22 -3.66
CA LYS A 72 8.13 -19.79 -3.84
C LYS A 72 7.74 -20.66 -2.63
N PRO A 73 6.69 -20.29 -1.88
CA PRO A 73 6.23 -21.12 -0.77
C PRO A 73 5.74 -22.48 -1.25
N ILE A 74 5.92 -23.50 -0.41
CA ILE A 74 5.50 -24.88 -0.71
C ILE A 74 3.98 -24.99 -0.74
N HIS A 75 3.30 -24.22 0.11
CA HIS A 75 1.85 -24.17 0.18
C HIS A 75 1.31 -22.99 -0.64
N ASN A 76 0.03 -23.05 -1.01
CA ASN A 76 -0.63 -22.01 -1.80
C ASN A 76 -1.36 -20.97 -0.94
N ASP A 77 -1.48 -21.20 0.36
CA ASP A 77 -2.21 -20.39 1.34
C ASP A 77 -1.29 -19.40 2.08
N TRP A 78 -0.60 -18.56 1.31
CA TRP A 78 0.26 -17.51 1.86
C TRP A 78 -0.15 -16.14 1.30
N ASP A 79 0.19 -15.09 2.02
CA ASP A 79 0.04 -13.71 1.55
C ASP A 79 1.20 -12.84 2.09
N ILE A 80 1.28 -11.59 1.63
CA ILE A 80 2.24 -10.59 2.06
C ILE A 80 1.52 -9.43 2.72
N VAL A 81 2.13 -8.91 3.79
CA VAL A 81 1.79 -7.63 4.41
C VAL A 81 3.01 -6.73 4.37
N LEU A 82 2.82 -5.44 4.06
CA LEU A 82 3.91 -4.46 4.16
C LEU A 82 4.09 -4.04 5.62
N THR A 83 5.34 -4.00 6.07
CA THR A 83 5.74 -3.56 7.40
C THR A 83 6.57 -2.30 7.33
N CYS A 84 6.73 -1.60 8.46
CA CYS A 84 7.61 -0.43 8.56
C CYS A 84 9.10 -0.82 8.76
N GLY A 85 9.48 -2.04 8.35
CA GLY A 85 10.80 -2.60 8.56
C GLY A 85 10.76 -4.00 9.19
N SER A 86 11.94 -4.63 9.29
CA SER A 86 12.07 -5.99 9.83
C SER A 86 11.71 -6.08 11.31
N MET A 87 12.12 -5.09 12.11
CA MET A 87 11.85 -5.08 13.56
C MET A 87 10.35 -4.96 13.86
N GLU A 88 9.62 -4.16 13.09
CA GLU A 88 8.16 -4.03 13.22
C GLU A 88 7.46 -5.34 12.84
N GLY A 89 7.94 -6.02 11.80
CA GLY A 89 7.47 -7.36 11.44
C GLY A 89 7.71 -8.39 12.55
N CYS A 90 8.89 -8.39 13.18
CA CYS A 90 9.17 -9.26 14.33
C CYS A 90 8.24 -8.96 15.51
N SER A 91 8.01 -7.69 15.83
CA SER A 91 7.08 -7.29 16.91
C SER A 91 5.68 -7.84 16.66
N LYS A 92 5.15 -7.66 15.44
CA LYS A 92 3.83 -8.18 15.05
C LYS A 92 3.72 -9.70 15.20
N VAL A 93 4.77 -10.44 14.84
CA VAL A 93 4.79 -11.90 15.00
C VAL A 93 4.76 -12.25 16.48
N LEU A 94 5.60 -11.62 17.31
CA LEU A 94 5.65 -11.89 18.75
C LEU A 94 4.32 -11.55 19.44
N GLU A 95 3.73 -10.40 19.15
CA GLU A 95 2.41 -10.00 19.66
C GLU A 95 1.29 -10.96 19.26
N MET A 96 1.40 -11.59 18.08
CA MET A 96 0.40 -12.54 17.59
C MET A 96 0.52 -13.92 18.24
N VAL A 97 1.74 -14.39 18.50
CA VAL A 97 2.00 -15.77 18.93
C VAL A 97 2.21 -15.92 20.43
N LEU A 98 2.66 -14.87 21.12
CA LEU A 98 2.86 -14.90 22.55
C LEU A 98 1.59 -14.40 23.25
N GLU A 99 1.04 -15.23 24.14
CA GLU A 99 0.11 -14.75 25.15
C GLU A 99 0.91 -13.99 26.21
N ILE A 100 0.59 -12.72 26.42
CA ILE A 100 1.13 -11.88 27.49
C ILE A 100 -0.02 -11.54 28.45
#